data_AF-A0AA95RM80-F1
#
_entry.id   AF-A0AA95RM80-F1
#
_cell.length_a   1.000
_cell.length_b   1.000
_cell.length_c   1.000
_cell.angle_alpha   90.00
_cell.angle_beta   90.00
_cell.angle_gamma   90.00
#
_symmetry.space_group_name_H-M   'P 1'
#
loop_
_entity.id
_entity.type
_entity.pdbx_description
1 polymer ?
#
loop_
_entity_poly.entity_id
_entity_poly.type
_entity_poly.pdbx_seq_one_letter_code
_entity_poly.pdbx_strand_id
1 'polypeptide(L)' 'MAGKKKKDMGRGKYSLTSTQEVLYQRDFKLADRAGGFNDSKTKL' A
#
# COMPACT_ATOMS: atom_id res chain seq x y z
N MET A 1 -15.57 -30.03 -13.84
CA MET A 1 -15.14 -29.29 -12.63
C MET A 1 -14.66 -27.88 -13.03
N ALA A 2 -15.55 -27.02 -13.51
CA ALA A 2 -15.21 -25.65 -13.86
C ALA A 2 -15.54 -24.75 -12.66
N GLY A 3 -14.57 -24.57 -11.77
CA GLY A 3 -14.79 -23.80 -10.56
C GLY A 3 -13.48 -23.25 -10.03
N LYS A 4 -13.12 -22.05 -10.47
CA LYS A 4 -12.34 -21.00 -9.79
C LYS A 4 -11.97 -19.92 -10.81
N LYS A 5 -12.00 -18.66 -10.41
CA LYS A 5 -11.69 -17.42 -11.18
C LYS A 5 -12.87 -16.69 -11.84
N LYS A 6 -13.93 -16.43 -11.06
CA LYS A 6 -14.73 -15.20 -11.20
C LYS A 6 -14.96 -14.61 -9.81
N LYS A 7 -13.97 -13.90 -9.26
CA LYS A 7 -14.26 -13.06 -8.07
C LYS A 7 -13.56 -11.71 -8.01
N ASP A 8 -12.46 -11.47 -8.71
CA ASP A 8 -11.66 -10.25 -8.41
C ASP A 8 -11.35 -9.33 -9.60
N MET A 9 -12.00 -9.50 -10.76
CA MET A 9 -11.69 -8.69 -11.96
C MET A 9 -12.19 -7.23 -11.92
N GLY A 10 -13.05 -6.86 -10.97
CA GLY A 10 -13.63 -5.52 -10.87
C GLY A 10 -12.97 -4.57 -9.85
N ARG A 11 -12.36 -5.13 -8.79
CA ARG A 11 -11.67 -4.34 -7.75
C ARG A 11 -10.14 -4.42 -7.87
N GLY A 12 -9.58 -5.55 -8.30
CA GLY A 12 -8.13 -5.81 -8.24
C GLY A 12 -7.23 -5.11 -9.27
N LYS A 13 -7.78 -4.35 -10.22
CA LYS A 13 -6.95 -3.59 -11.18
C LYS A 13 -6.47 -2.25 -10.60
N TYR A 14 -7.24 -1.70 -9.66
CA TYR A 14 -7.01 -0.37 -9.09
C TYR A 14 -6.89 -0.38 -7.56
N SER A 15 -7.14 -1.52 -6.90
CA SER A 15 -6.84 -1.70 -5.48
C SER A 15 -5.52 -2.45 -5.31
N LEU A 16 -4.65 -1.93 -4.47
CA LEU A 16 -3.48 -2.68 -4.01
C LEU A 16 -3.94 -3.88 -3.18
N THR A 17 -3.21 -4.99 -3.28
CA THR A 17 -3.37 -6.10 -2.34
C THR A 17 -2.93 -5.65 -0.95
N SER A 18 -3.46 -6.26 0.12
CA SER A 18 -3.12 -5.89 1.50
C SER A 18 -1.60 -5.86 1.75
N THR A 19 -0.85 -6.82 1.19
CA THR A 19 0.61 -6.82 1.26
C THR A 19 1.23 -5.62 0.53
N GLN A 20 0.72 -5.27 -0.66
CA GLN A 20 1.19 -4.09 -1.41
C GLN A 20 0.88 -2.79 -0.69
N GLU A 21 -0.27 -2.68 -0.01
CA GLU A 21 -0.63 -1.49 0.79
C GLU A 21 0.37 -1.26 1.93
N VAL A 22 0.70 -2.32 2.69
CA VAL A 22 1.65 -2.23 3.81
C VAL A 22 3.05 -1.87 3.32
N LEU A 23 3.50 -2.47 2.22
CA LEU A 23 4.78 -2.15 1.61
C LEU A 23 4.82 -0.70 1.13
N TYR A 24 3.77 -0.25 0.43
CA TYR A 24 3.68 1.14 -0.05
C TYR A 24 3.69 2.14 1.12
N GLN A 25 2.94 1.88 2.18
CA GLN A 25 2.95 2.73 3.38
C GLN A 25 4.34 2.78 4.04
N ARG A 26 5.05 1.65 4.09
CA ARG A 26 6.41 1.57 4.64
C ARG A 26 7.39 2.36 3.78
N ASP A 27 7.37 2.13 2.47
CA ASP A 27 8.30 2.76 1.52
C ASP A 27 8.09 4.28 1.48
N PHE A 28 6.83 4.73 1.56
CA PHE A 28 6.49 6.14 1.68
C PHE A 28 7.14 6.77 2.92
N LYS A 29 6.95 6.17 4.11
CA LYS A 29 7.56 6.68 5.36
C LYS A 29 9.08 6.67 5.32
N LEU A 30 9.69 5.66 4.67
CA LEU A 30 11.14 5.59 4.51
C LEU A 30 11.65 6.70 3.58
N ALA A 31 10.98 6.94 2.46
CA ALA A 31 11.31 8.01 1.53
C ALA A 31 11.16 9.39 2.19
N ASP A 32 10.08 9.59 2.93
CA ASP A 32 9.82 10.83 3.68
C ASP A 32 10.92 11.08 4.73
N ARG A 33 11.31 10.03 5.47
CA ARG A 33 12.45 10.08 6.40
C ARG A 33 13.78 10.37 5.71
N ALA A 34 14.02 9.78 4.54
CA ALA A 34 15.21 10.07 3.74
C ALA A 34 15.21 11.53 3.23
N GLY A 35 14.03 12.10 2.99
CA GLY A 35 13.82 13.52 2.69
C GLY A 35 13.96 14.45 3.91
N GLY A 36 14.24 13.91 5.10
CA GLY A 36 14.43 14.68 6.32
C GLY A 36 13.16 14.91 7.14
N PHE A 37 12.02 14.34 6.73
CA PHE A 37 10.80 14.35 7.54
C PHE A 37 10.96 13.41 8.74
N ASN A 38 10.83 13.94 9.94
CA ASN A 38 10.94 13.17 11.17
C ASN A 38 9.68 13.43 11.98
N ASP A 39 8.88 12.37 12.15
CA ASP A 39 7.56 12.35 12.81
C ASP A 39 7.55 13.12 14.15
N SER A 40 8.68 13.11 14.87
CA SER A 40 8.90 13.86 16.12
C SER A 40 8.76 15.39 16.01
N LYS A 41 8.92 15.98 14.82
CA LYS A 41 8.80 17.44 14.58
C LYS A 41 7.47 17.85 13.95
N THR A 42 6.70 16.90 13.42
CA THR A 42 5.39 17.15 12.82
C THR A 42 4.30 16.78 13.79
N LYS A 43 3.94 17.72 14.67
CA LYS A 43 2.66 17.69 15.36
C LYS A 43 1.59 18.08 14.33
N LEU A 44 0.79 17.10 13.89
CA LEU A 44 -0.51 17.34 13.26
C LEU A 44 -1.53 17.79 14.32
#